data_AF-A0A4V2HF50-F1
#
_entry.id   AF-A0A4V2HF50-F1
#
_cell.length_a   1.000
_cell.length_b   1.000
_cell.length_c   1.000
_cell.angle_alpha   90.00
_cell.angle_beta   90.00
_cell.angle_gamma   90.00
#
_symmetry.space_group_name_H-M   'P 1'
#
loop_
_entity.id
_entity.type
_entity.pdbx_description
1 polymer ?
#
loop_
_entity_poly.entity_id
_entity_poly.type
_entity_poly.pdbx_seq_one_letter_code
_entity_poly.pdbx_strand_id
1 'polypeptide(L)'
;MVRQLEVDMNGSFEFRSALFKVLLFLTSILCVGSAGAQDFTGPCVAVLCLAGKMEGGEGGPGCVAAEQIYFSIRVFDPYYDPAATSAARMLYLQGCATEHLGQKEAVNAIYGTWFSGP
;
A
#
# COMPACT_ATOMS: atom_id res chain seq x y z
N MET A 1 42.72 -12.09 -44.07
CA MET A 1 42.53 -10.81 -43.35
C MET A 1 42.72 -11.10 -41.86
N VAL A 2 44.00 -11.12 -41.43
CA VAL A 2 44.59 -10.28 -40.36
C VAL A 2 44.06 -10.66 -38.97
N ARG A 3 44.68 -11.66 -38.35
CA ARG A 3 45.67 -11.56 -37.25
C ARG A 3 45.05 -11.27 -35.89
N GLN A 4 44.98 -12.36 -35.11
CA GLN A 4 45.36 -12.49 -33.70
C GLN A 4 46.19 -11.34 -33.08
N LEU A 5 45.96 -11.19 -31.76
CA LEU A 5 46.88 -10.77 -30.68
C LEU A 5 46.88 -9.30 -30.20
N GLU A 6 47.02 -9.22 -28.88
CA GLU A 6 47.36 -8.10 -27.99
C GLU A 6 46.34 -6.95 -27.95
N VAL A 7 45.47 -6.89 -26.94
CA VAL A 7 45.78 -6.27 -25.64
C VAL A 7 46.56 -4.98 -25.82
N ASP A 8 45.85 -3.86 -25.87
CA ASP A 8 46.39 -2.63 -25.29
C ASP A 8 45.28 -1.85 -24.59
N MET A 9 45.36 -1.89 -23.26
CA MET A 9 44.60 -1.14 -22.27
C MET A 9 44.92 0.35 -22.37
N ASN A 10 44.58 1.02 -23.47
CA ASN A 10 44.89 2.45 -23.64
C ASN A 10 43.78 3.27 -24.32
N GLY A 11 42.53 2.83 -24.22
CA GLY A 11 41.34 3.55 -24.69
C GLY A 11 40.28 3.76 -23.60
N SER A 12 40.70 3.60 -22.35
CA SER A 12 39.93 3.41 -21.11
C SER A 12 39.03 4.60 -20.69
N PHE A 13 39.00 5.69 -21.45
CA PHE A 13 38.39 6.96 -21.00
C PHE A 13 37.10 7.32 -21.75
N GLU A 14 36.98 7.03 -23.05
CA GLU A 14 35.83 7.46 -23.87
C GLU A 14 34.70 6.42 -23.97
N PHE A 15 34.95 5.14 -23.64
CA PHE A 15 33.92 4.08 -23.73
C PHE A 15 32.98 4.02 -22.52
N ARG A 16 33.38 4.60 -21.38
CA ARG A 16 32.60 4.54 -20.12
C ARG A 16 31.32 5.38 -20.19
N SER A 17 31.30 6.42 -21.01
CA SER A 17 30.16 7.35 -21.18
C SER A 17 29.05 6.77 -22.07
N ALA A 18 29.41 6.00 -23.11
CA ALA A 18 28.44 5.42 -24.04
C ALA A 18 27.71 4.19 -23.47
N LEU A 19 28.40 3.37 -22.67
CA LEU A 19 27.81 2.18 -22.04
C LEU A 19 26.73 2.55 -21.00
N PHE A 20 26.91 3.64 -20.26
CA PHE A 20 25.94 4.09 -19.24
C PHE A 20 24.63 4.56 -19.86
N LYS A 21 24.70 5.20 -21.04
CA LYS A 21 23.51 5.70 -21.75
C LYS A 21 22.71 4.58 -22.42
N VAL A 22 23.38 3.55 -22.93
CA VAL A 22 22.71 2.38 -23.52
C VAL A 22 22.06 1.50 -22.46
N LEU A 23 22.69 1.34 -21.29
CA LEU A 23 22.14 0.54 -20.19
C LEU A 23 20.87 1.15 -19.59
N LEU A 24 20.76 2.49 -19.55
CA LEU A 24 19.58 3.20 -19.02
C LEU A 24 18.35 3.16 -19.94
N PHE A 25 18.50 2.86 -21.24
CA PHE A 25 17.38 2.85 -22.17
C PHE A 25 16.65 1.49 -22.26
N LEU A 26 17.29 0.39 -21.86
CA LEU A 26 16.78 -0.97 -22.02
C LEU A 26 15.98 -1.52 -20.83
N THR A 27 16.00 -0.86 -19.67
CA THR A 27 15.34 -1.35 -18.45
C THR A 27 13.93 -0.81 -18.21
N SER A 28 13.42 0.09 -19.06
CA SER A 28 12.15 0.80 -18.82
C SER A 28 10.88 0.05 -19.28
N ILE A 29 10.95 -1.23 -19.68
CA ILE A 29 9.83 -1.91 -20.39
C ILE A 29 9.04 -2.94 -19.54
N LEU A 30 9.43 -3.29 -18.32
CA LEU A 30 8.64 -4.23 -17.52
C LEU A 30 8.33 -3.71 -16.12
N CYS A 31 7.21 -2.98 -15.99
CA CYS A 31 6.39 -2.92 -14.77
C CYS A 31 5.01 -2.32 -15.11
N VAL A 32 4.25 -2.94 -16.02
CA VAL A 32 2.79 -2.73 -16.05
C VAL A 32 2.22 -3.64 -14.95
N GLY A 33 2.32 -3.18 -13.71
CA GLY A 33 1.49 -3.71 -12.64
C GLY A 33 0.03 -3.43 -13.01
N SER A 34 -0.81 -4.46 -12.97
CA SER A 34 -2.25 -4.28 -13.17
C SER A 34 -2.76 -3.37 -12.05
N ALA A 35 -3.07 -2.12 -12.40
CA ALA A 35 -3.83 -1.24 -11.53
C ALA A 35 -5.25 -1.83 -11.44
N GLY A 36 -5.49 -2.66 -10.42
CA GLY A 36 -6.86 -2.93 -9.98
C GLY A 36 -7.55 -1.58 -9.76
N ALA A 37 -8.82 -1.49 -10.16
CA ALA A 37 -9.63 -0.28 -9.97
C ALA A 37 -9.35 0.30 -8.57
N GLN A 38 -8.87 1.54 -8.51
CA GLN A 38 -8.54 2.22 -7.26
C GLN A 38 -9.87 2.48 -6.53
N ASP A 39 -10.29 1.50 -5.75
CA ASP A 39 -11.51 1.60 -4.96
C ASP A 39 -11.17 2.43 -3.72
N PHE A 40 -11.32 3.76 -3.84
CA PHE A 40 -10.97 4.75 -2.80
C PHE A 40 -11.80 4.63 -1.51
N THR A 41 -12.68 3.63 -1.43
CA THR A 41 -13.61 3.43 -0.30
C THR A 41 -13.51 2.03 0.30
N GLY A 42 -12.69 1.15 -0.28
CA GLY A 42 -12.62 -0.25 0.09
C GLY A 42 -11.92 -0.53 1.42
N PRO A 43 -11.96 -1.80 1.87
CA PRO A 43 -11.36 -2.20 3.14
C PRO A 43 -9.85 -1.93 3.20
N CYS A 44 -9.12 -2.05 2.09
CA CYS A 44 -7.68 -1.71 2.07
C CYS A 44 -7.41 -0.23 2.29
N VAL A 45 -8.25 0.64 1.75
CA VAL A 45 -8.12 2.09 1.97
C VAL A 45 -8.44 2.42 3.42
N ALA A 46 -9.47 1.80 4.00
CA ALA A 46 -9.78 1.96 5.42
C ALA A 46 -8.61 1.54 6.32
N VAL A 47 -7.96 0.40 6.05
CA VAL A 47 -6.75 -0.02 6.78
C VAL A 47 -5.66 1.03 6.67
N LEU A 48 -5.35 1.49 5.46
CA LEU A 48 -4.25 2.42 5.22
C LEU A 48 -4.50 3.79 5.88
N CYS A 49 -5.73 4.30 5.77
CA CYS A 49 -6.15 5.57 6.35
C CYS A 49 -6.11 5.55 7.87
N LEU A 50 -6.72 4.54 8.47
CA LEU A 50 -6.76 4.40 9.92
C LEU A 50 -5.36 4.13 10.47
N ALA A 51 -4.54 3.33 9.78
CA ALA A 51 -3.15 3.11 10.17
C ALA A 51 -2.34 4.42 10.17
N GLY A 52 -2.49 5.26 9.13
CA GLY A 52 -1.86 6.58 9.10
C GLY A 52 -2.32 7.49 10.25
N LYS A 53 -3.59 7.39 10.69
CA LYS A 53 -4.08 8.10 11.88
C LYS A 53 -3.47 7.57 13.19
N MET A 54 -3.20 6.27 13.31
CA MET A 54 -2.50 5.71 14.48
C MET A 54 -1.10 6.33 14.63
N GLU A 55 -0.46 6.70 13.52
CA GLU A 55 0.87 7.33 13.47
C GLU A 55 0.82 8.86 13.66
N GLY A 56 -0.37 9.44 13.90
CA GLY A 56 -0.57 10.87 14.13
C GLY A 56 -0.86 11.70 12.87
N GLY A 57 -1.11 11.06 11.73
CA GLY A 57 -1.60 11.73 10.53
C GLY A 57 -3.09 12.02 10.57
N GLU A 58 -3.58 12.87 9.67
CA GLU A 58 -5.02 13.20 9.59
C GLU A 58 -5.80 12.34 8.56
N GLY A 59 -5.12 11.45 7.82
CA GLY A 59 -5.70 10.64 6.74
C GLY A 59 -5.99 11.44 5.44
N GLY A 60 -6.30 12.73 5.54
CA GLY A 60 -6.58 13.59 4.39
C GLY A 60 -7.93 13.30 3.72
N PRO A 61 -8.34 14.09 2.71
CA PRO A 61 -9.69 14.03 2.14
C PRO A 61 -10.01 12.70 1.44
N GLY A 62 -8.99 11.99 0.95
CA GLY A 62 -9.16 10.67 0.33
C GLY A 62 -9.59 9.57 1.31
N CYS A 63 -9.43 9.77 2.61
CA CYS A 63 -9.73 8.79 3.63
C CYS A 63 -11.15 8.88 4.20
N VAL A 64 -11.80 10.04 4.04
CA VAL A 64 -13.09 10.35 4.67
C VAL A 64 -14.14 9.29 4.36
N ALA A 65 -14.28 8.90 3.08
CA ALA A 65 -15.30 7.93 2.67
C ALA A 65 -15.02 6.52 3.23
N ALA A 66 -13.76 6.06 3.17
CA ALA A 66 -13.37 4.74 3.68
C ALA A 66 -13.54 4.65 5.21
N GLU A 67 -13.17 5.71 5.92
CA GLU A 67 -13.36 5.80 7.38
C GLU A 67 -14.84 5.82 7.74
N GLN A 68 -15.67 6.58 7.02
CA GLN A 68 -17.12 6.60 7.24
C GLN A 68 -17.74 5.22 7.06
N ILE A 69 -17.35 4.47 6.04
CA ILE A 69 -17.81 3.08 5.84
C ILE A 69 -17.41 2.22 7.02
N TYR A 70 -16.14 2.26 7.43
CA TYR A 70 -15.65 1.49 8.58
C TYR A 70 -16.42 1.79 9.87
N PHE A 71 -16.61 3.07 10.19
CA PHE A 71 -17.35 3.49 11.39
C PHE A 71 -18.87 3.42 11.26
N SER A 72 -19.41 3.18 10.06
CA SER A 72 -20.83 2.86 9.88
C SER A 72 -21.19 1.45 10.36
N ILE A 73 -20.22 0.53 10.37
CA ILE A 73 -20.38 -0.82 10.90
C ILE A 73 -20.54 -0.73 12.42
N ARG A 74 -21.75 -1.02 12.89
CA ARG A 74 -22.14 -1.00 14.30
C ARG A 74 -23.17 -2.09 14.54
N VAL A 75 -22.96 -2.87 15.59
CA VAL A 75 -23.87 -3.93 16.03
C VAL A 75 -24.57 -3.46 17.31
N PHE A 76 -25.87 -3.73 17.40
CA PHE A 76 -26.71 -3.37 18.55
C PHE A 76 -27.50 -4.59 19.02
N ASP A 77 -27.43 -4.92 20.31
CA ASP A 77 -28.25 -5.94 20.96
C ASP A 77 -28.37 -5.72 22.49
N PRO A 78 -29.50 -5.18 23.01
CA PRO A 78 -30.36 -4.22 22.33
C PRO A 78 -29.68 -2.83 22.21
N TYR A 79 -28.57 -2.62 22.91
CA TYR A 79 -27.74 -1.41 22.89
C TYR A 79 -26.45 -1.66 22.11
N TYR A 80 -25.64 -0.62 21.90
CA TYR A 80 -24.37 -0.75 21.19
C TYR A 80 -23.50 -1.85 21.79
N ASP A 81 -23.18 -2.86 20.98
CA ASP A 81 -22.30 -3.96 21.36
C ASP A 81 -20.90 -3.69 20.78
N PRO A 82 -19.94 -3.23 21.61
CA PRO A 82 -18.59 -2.94 21.14
C PRO A 82 -17.82 -4.19 20.70
N ALA A 83 -18.09 -5.35 21.31
CA ALA A 83 -17.41 -6.59 20.98
C ALA A 83 -17.89 -7.14 19.64
N ALA A 84 -19.20 -7.21 19.43
CA ALA A 84 -19.77 -7.62 18.16
C ALA A 84 -19.44 -6.63 17.03
N THR A 85 -19.42 -5.32 17.33
CA THR A 85 -18.98 -4.29 16.37
C THR A 85 -17.54 -4.50 15.95
N SER A 86 -16.63 -4.73 16.91
CA SER A 86 -15.21 -4.99 16.60
C SER A 86 -15.03 -6.26 15.75
N ALA A 87 -15.80 -7.32 16.04
CA ALA A 87 -15.77 -8.53 15.22
C ALA A 87 -16.24 -8.27 13.77
N ALA A 88 -17.34 -7.53 13.60
CA ALA A 88 -17.87 -7.17 12.28
C ALA A 88 -16.89 -6.27 11.50
N ARG A 89 -16.25 -5.31 12.17
CA ARG A 89 -15.21 -4.47 11.58
C ARG A 89 -13.98 -5.27 11.18
N MET A 90 -13.56 -6.25 11.98
CA MET A 90 -12.46 -7.14 11.61
C MET A 90 -12.77 -7.92 10.34
N LEU A 91 -13.98 -8.47 10.22
CA LEU A 91 -14.42 -9.16 9.01
C LEU A 91 -14.41 -8.24 7.78
N TYR A 92 -14.80 -6.97 7.94
CA TYR A 92 -14.67 -5.97 6.88
C TYR A 92 -13.20 -5.76 6.48
N LEU A 93 -12.30 -5.55 7.43
CA LEU A 93 -10.86 -5.35 7.16
C LEU A 93 -10.20 -6.59 6.52
N GLN A 94 -10.70 -7.79 6.80
CA GLN A 94 -10.26 -9.03 6.14
C GLN A 94 -10.57 -9.07 4.64
N GLY A 95 -11.55 -8.27 4.17
CA GLY A 95 -11.80 -8.08 2.74
C GLY A 95 -10.64 -7.42 1.99
N CYS A 96 -9.67 -6.84 2.72
CA CYS A 96 -8.43 -6.38 2.12
C CYS A 96 -7.45 -7.55 1.94
N ALA A 97 -7.16 -7.94 0.70
CA ALA A 97 -6.28 -9.08 0.39
C ALA A 97 -4.77 -8.81 0.58
N THR A 98 -4.36 -7.55 0.69
CA THR A 98 -2.93 -7.17 0.75
C THR A 98 -2.27 -7.56 2.08
N GLU A 99 -0.93 -7.63 2.05
CA GLU A 99 0.04 -7.97 3.11
C GLU A 99 -0.10 -7.18 4.44
N HIS A 100 -1.00 -6.22 4.51
CA HIS A 100 -1.25 -5.36 5.68
C HIS A 100 -1.86 -6.10 6.88
N LEU A 101 -1.62 -7.42 7.03
CA LEU A 101 -2.22 -8.25 8.09
C LEU A 101 -2.05 -7.56 9.45
N GLY A 102 -0.82 -7.31 9.88
CA GLY A 102 -0.56 -6.66 11.17
C GLY A 102 -1.22 -5.28 11.34
N GLN A 103 -1.46 -4.56 10.24
CA GLN A 103 -2.17 -3.27 10.30
C GLN A 103 -3.68 -3.44 10.47
N LYS A 104 -4.30 -4.49 9.91
CA LYS A 104 -5.72 -4.80 10.12
C LYS A 104 -6.00 -5.08 11.59
N GLU A 105 -5.19 -5.96 12.18
CA GLU A 105 -5.29 -6.27 13.60
C GLU A 105 -5.06 -5.04 14.48
N ALA A 106 -4.05 -4.22 14.18
CA ALA A 106 -3.76 -2.99 14.93
C ALA A 106 -4.91 -1.96 14.83
N VAL A 107 -5.42 -1.74 13.61
CA VAL A 107 -6.56 -0.84 13.37
C VAL A 107 -7.79 -1.31 14.14
N ASN A 108 -8.10 -2.60 14.11
CA ASN A 108 -9.25 -3.13 14.85
C ASN A 108 -9.02 -3.15 16.37
N ALA A 109 -7.79 -3.35 16.83
CA ALA A 109 -7.45 -3.28 18.24
C ALA A 109 -7.63 -1.87 18.81
N ILE A 110 -7.33 -0.82 18.03
CA ILE A 110 -7.50 0.57 18.46
C ILE A 110 -8.96 1.01 18.26
N TYR A 111 -9.48 0.92 17.03
CA TYR A 111 -10.74 1.55 16.65
C TYR A 111 -11.95 0.60 16.61
N GLY A 112 -11.74 -0.71 16.72
CA GLY A 112 -12.78 -1.72 16.51
C GLY A 112 -13.98 -1.57 17.42
N THR A 113 -13.77 -1.12 18.65
CA THR A 113 -14.82 -0.95 19.66
C THR A 113 -15.43 0.46 19.69
N TRP A 114 -14.84 1.42 18.96
CA TRP A 114 -15.24 2.82 19.06
C TRP A 114 -16.59 3.07 18.37
N PHE A 115 -17.46 3.84 19.02
CA PHE A 115 -18.77 4.17 18.44
C PHE A 115 -18.63 5.03 17.16
N SER A 116 -17.70 5.98 17.17
CA SER A 116 -17.41 6.90 16.07
C SER A 116 -15.90 7.00 15.82
N GLY A 117 -15.53 7.55 14.67
CA GLY A 117 -14.14 7.71 14.28
C GLY A 117 -13.38 8.82 15.01
N PRO A 118 -12.03 8.76 14.98
CA PRO A 118 -11.14 9.84 15.41
C PRO A 118 -11.25 11.09 14.52
#